data_AF-B6BHN6-F1
#
_entry.id   AF-B6BHN6-F1
#
_cell.length_a   1.000
_cell.length_b   1.000
_cell.length_c   1.000
_cell.angle_alpha   90.00
_cell.angle_beta   90.00
_cell.angle_gamma   90.00
#
_symmetry.space_group_name_H-M   'P 1'
#
loop_
_entity.id
_entity.type
_entity.pdbx_description
1 polymer ?
#
loop_
_entity_poly.entity_id
_entity_poly.type
_entity_poly.pdbx_seq_one_letter_code
_entity_poly.pdbx_strand_id
1 'polypeptide(L)'
;MRLFILVIFTFTSLMALQTSDKLFECTEIFKERKSELLVELERIDEQKQALSALKTATEELLKKKETRLSQKEEVVDKKLNEITTKEDSIKKMLNRNEEVLKETKSIKMDKIAQTFAKMKDASAANILSDMDPKEAASILSSLKPKTVGKILTKMDPKKASELTLLLAN
;
A
#
# COMPACT_ATOMS: atom_id res chain seq x y z
N MET A 1 26.44 65.70 86.54
CA MET A 1 26.58 64.28 86.12
C MET A 1 25.27 63.49 86.12
N ARG A 2 24.44 63.49 87.19
CA ARG A 2 23.19 62.68 87.22
C ARG A 2 22.17 62.96 86.12
N LEU A 3 21.97 64.23 85.73
CA LEU A 3 21.01 64.61 84.68
C LEU A 3 21.45 64.10 83.29
N PHE A 4 22.75 64.14 83.00
CA PHE A 4 23.33 63.64 81.75
C PHE A 4 23.18 62.12 81.62
N ILE A 5 23.37 61.38 82.71
CA ILE A 5 23.19 59.92 82.75
C ILE A 5 21.73 59.55 82.46
N LEU A 6 20.76 60.30 83.01
CA LEU A 6 19.33 60.11 82.76
C LEU A 6 18.98 60.34 81.28
N VAL A 7 19.50 61.41 80.67
CA VAL A 7 19.26 61.71 79.25
C VAL A 7 19.86 60.63 78.33
N ILE A 8 21.08 60.16 78.63
CA ILE A 8 21.71 59.05 77.89
C ILE A 8 20.91 57.74 78.03
N PHE A 9 20.39 57.45 79.22
CA PHE A 9 19.57 56.27 79.46
C PHE A 9 18.24 56.34 78.68
N THR A 10 17.58 57.51 78.64
CA THR A 10 16.36 57.69 77.85
C THR A 10 16.60 57.66 76.34
N PHE A 11 17.76 58.13 75.88
CA PHE A 11 18.12 58.09 74.46
C PHE A 11 18.45 56.67 73.99
N THR A 12 19.15 55.90 74.81
CA THR A 12 19.44 54.47 74.53
C THR A 12 18.18 53.61 74.52
N SER A 13 17.21 53.86 75.41
CA SER A 13 15.92 53.16 75.37
C SER A 13 15.08 53.49 74.13
N LEU A 14 15.13 54.74 73.66
CA LEU A 14 14.40 55.16 72.46
C LEU A 14 14.99 54.52 71.19
N MET A 15 16.32 54.43 71.09
CA MET A 15 17.01 53.73 70.01
C MET A 15 16.76 52.21 70.03
N ALA A 16 16.57 51.61 71.21
CA ALA A 16 16.22 50.19 71.35
C ALA A 16 14.77 49.90 70.91
N LEU A 17 13.83 50.82 71.14
CA LEU A 17 12.44 50.67 70.71
C LEU A 17 12.32 50.74 69.17
N GLN A 18 13.01 51.70 68.54
CA GLN A 18 13.02 51.84 67.08
C GLN A 18 13.66 50.64 66.35
N THR A 19 14.63 49.96 66.98
CA THR A 19 15.24 48.74 66.43
C THR A 19 14.34 47.51 66.60
N SER A 20 13.53 47.44 67.65
CA SER A 20 12.50 46.41 67.86
C SER A 20 11.40 46.44 66.78
N ASP A 21 10.86 47.63 66.48
CA ASP A 21 9.79 47.78 65.49
C ASP A 21 10.26 47.36 64.08
N LYS A 22 11.49 47.75 63.69
CA LYS A 22 12.09 47.35 62.41
C LYS A 22 12.34 45.84 62.31
N LEU A 23 12.75 45.19 63.40
CA LEU A 23 12.94 43.74 63.44
C LEU A 23 11.61 42.99 63.36
N PHE A 24 10.55 43.53 63.97
CA PHE A 24 9.20 42.98 63.87
C PHE A 24 8.67 43.07 62.43
N GLU A 25 8.79 44.23 61.77
CA GLU A 25 8.41 44.40 60.36
C GLU A 25 9.19 43.48 59.42
N CYS A 26 10.51 43.34 59.62
CA CYS A 26 11.31 42.38 58.84
C CYS A 26 10.78 40.94 59.02
N THR A 27 10.40 40.56 60.25
CA THR A 27 9.90 39.22 60.55
C THR A 27 8.57 38.93 59.85
N GLU A 28 7.66 39.91 59.77
CA GLU A 28 6.39 39.76 59.04
C GLU A 28 6.61 39.68 57.52
N ILE A 29 7.50 40.49 56.95
CA ILE A 29 7.86 40.40 55.52
C ILE A 29 8.44 39.01 55.19
N PHE A 30 9.31 38.47 56.05
CA PHE A 30 9.85 37.12 55.84
C PHE A 30 8.78 36.02 55.93
N LYS A 31 7.81 36.17 56.84
CA LYS A 31 6.67 35.23 56.92
C LYS A 31 5.81 35.29 55.66
N GLU A 32 5.52 36.49 55.16
CA GLU A 32 4.74 36.69 53.93
C GLU A 32 5.45 36.07 52.73
N ARG A 33 6.73 36.36 52.52
CA ARG A 33 7.52 35.76 51.42
C ARG A 33 7.63 34.25 51.54
N LYS A 34 7.75 33.73 52.76
CA LYS A 34 7.72 32.28 52.98
C LYS A 34 6.37 31.69 52.58
N SER A 35 5.25 32.35 52.90
CA SER A 35 3.93 31.89 52.47
C SER A 35 3.73 31.98 50.96
N GLU A 36 4.19 33.05 50.31
CA GLU A 36 4.15 33.23 48.85
C GLU A 36 4.94 32.11 48.14
N LEU A 37 6.16 31.82 48.60
CA LEU A 37 7.00 30.75 48.04
C LEU A 37 6.39 29.36 48.23
N LEU A 38 5.69 29.11 49.35
CA LEU A 38 5.00 27.84 49.57
C LEU A 38 3.85 27.65 48.59
N VAL A 39 3.08 28.71 48.32
CA VAL A 39 2.01 28.68 47.32
C VAL A 39 2.57 28.42 45.93
N GLU A 40 3.65 29.09 45.52
CA GLU A 40 4.26 28.82 44.21
C GLU A 40 4.88 27.42 44.11
N LEU A 41 5.44 26.89 45.20
CA LEU A 41 5.96 25.52 45.23
C LEU A 41 4.82 24.50 45.05
N GLU A 42 3.67 24.73 45.66
CA GLU A 42 2.46 23.92 45.47
C GLU A 42 1.99 23.97 44.01
N ARG A 43 1.93 25.16 43.40
CA ARG A 43 1.56 25.33 41.98
C ARG A 43 2.52 24.62 41.04
N ILE A 44 3.82 24.67 41.31
CA ILE A 44 4.85 23.96 40.52
C ILE A 44 4.66 22.45 40.65
N ASP A 45 4.36 21.95 41.85
CA ASP A 45 4.14 20.51 42.05
C ASP A 45 2.88 20.04 41.32
N GLU A 46 1.77 20.79 41.38
CA GLU A 46 0.56 20.51 40.60
C GLU A 46 0.84 20.45 39.09
N GLN A 47 1.57 21.45 38.55
CA GLN A 47 1.95 21.47 37.14
C GLN A 47 2.84 20.28 36.77
N LYS A 48 3.78 19.90 37.65
CA LYS A 48 4.67 18.76 37.44
C LYS A 48 3.89 17.45 37.43
N GLN A 49 2.92 17.28 38.33
CA GLN A 49 2.03 16.12 38.35
C GLN A 49 1.18 16.05 37.09
N ALA A 50 0.58 17.17 36.67
CA ALA A 50 -0.20 17.24 35.43
C ALA A 50 0.65 16.90 34.18
N LEU A 51 1.87 17.45 34.11
CA LEU A 51 2.81 17.16 33.02
C LEU A 51 3.24 15.69 33.02
N SER A 52 3.51 15.12 34.20
CA SER A 52 3.85 13.71 34.34
C SER A 52 2.72 12.81 33.87
N ALA A 53 1.47 13.10 34.26
CA ALA A 53 0.30 12.36 33.82
C ALA A 53 0.10 12.44 32.31
N LEU A 54 0.26 13.64 31.73
CA LEU A 54 0.16 13.84 30.28
C LEU A 54 1.26 13.08 29.53
N LYS A 55 2.49 13.09 30.04
CA LYS A 55 3.62 12.35 29.46
C LYS A 55 3.32 10.85 29.43
N THR A 56 2.90 10.27 30.56
CA THR A 56 2.55 8.84 30.64
C THR A 56 1.41 8.49 29.68
N ALA A 57 0.33 9.27 29.65
CA ALA A 57 -0.79 9.04 28.72
C ALA A 57 -0.35 9.12 27.25
N THR A 58 0.57 10.02 26.93
CA THR A 58 1.12 10.17 25.58
C THR A 58 2.00 8.99 25.19
N GLU A 59 2.88 8.55 26.08
CA GLU A 59 3.75 7.37 25.87
C GLU A 59 2.93 6.09 25.66
N GLU A 60 1.88 5.89 26.47
CA GLU A 60 0.96 4.75 26.31
C GLU A 60 0.22 4.79 24.97
N LEU A 61 -0.28 5.97 24.58
CA LEU A 61 -0.96 6.17 23.30
C LEU A 61 -0.02 5.91 22.13
N LEU A 62 1.22 6.40 22.19
CA LEU A 62 2.24 6.17 21.17
C LEU A 62 2.57 4.69 21.06
N LYS A 63 2.81 4.00 22.18
CA LYS A 63 3.06 2.55 22.20
C LYS A 63 1.90 1.75 21.59
N LYS A 64 0.66 2.13 21.90
CA LYS A 64 -0.54 1.51 21.31
C LYS A 64 -0.63 1.76 19.80
N LYS A 65 -0.30 2.98 19.34
CA LYS A 65 -0.26 3.31 17.91
C LYS A 65 0.82 2.53 17.18
N GLU A 66 2.02 2.45 17.74
CA GLU A 66 3.16 1.71 17.19
C GLU A 66 2.83 0.22 17.05
N THR A 67 2.30 -0.40 18.11
CA THR A 67 1.87 -1.80 18.06
C THR A 67 0.82 -2.04 16.98
N ARG A 68 -0.18 -1.14 16.87
CA ARG A 68 -1.21 -1.24 15.84
C ARG A 68 -0.67 -1.02 14.43
N LEU A 69 0.33 -0.15 14.26
CA LEU A 69 0.99 0.07 12.98
C LEU A 69 1.78 -1.18 12.58
N SER A 70 2.60 -1.71 13.47
CA SER A 70 3.36 -2.95 13.25
C SER A 70 2.46 -4.12 12.86
N GLN A 71 1.32 -4.32 13.55
CA GLN A 71 0.34 -5.34 13.18
C GLN A 71 -0.26 -5.12 11.78
N LYS A 72 -0.52 -3.86 11.41
CA LYS A 72 -1.04 -3.53 10.08
C LYS A 72 0.01 -3.76 9.00
N GLU A 73 1.25 -3.39 9.24
CA GLU A 73 2.38 -3.63 8.34
C GLU A 73 2.56 -5.13 8.08
N GLU A 74 2.54 -5.96 9.13
CA GLU A 74 2.63 -7.42 8.98
C GLU A 74 1.48 -8.00 8.14
N VAL A 75 0.25 -7.50 8.33
CA VAL A 75 -0.91 -7.92 7.52
C VAL A 75 -0.76 -7.48 6.06
N VAL A 76 -0.26 -6.27 5.83
CA VAL A 76 -0.01 -5.75 4.47
C VAL A 76 1.05 -6.58 3.77
N ASP A 77 2.17 -6.88 4.44
CA ASP A 77 3.26 -7.68 3.89
C ASP A 77 2.81 -9.12 3.55
N LYS A 78 2.03 -9.74 4.45
CA LYS A 78 1.42 -11.05 4.18
C LYS A 78 0.52 -11.02 2.94
N LYS A 79 -0.37 -10.03 2.84
CA LYS A 79 -1.25 -9.86 1.67
C LYS A 79 -0.48 -9.57 0.40
N LEU A 80 0.58 -8.77 0.46
CA LEU A 80 1.42 -8.48 -0.68
C LEU A 80 2.08 -9.76 -1.20
N ASN A 81 2.65 -10.58 -0.32
CA ASN A 81 3.24 -11.86 -0.68
C ASN A 81 2.22 -12.85 -1.27
N GLU A 82 1.00 -12.90 -0.72
CA GLU A 82 -0.08 -13.71 -1.29
C GLU A 82 -0.47 -13.24 -2.69
N ILE A 83 -0.60 -11.93 -2.90
CA ILE A 83 -0.97 -11.34 -4.19
C ILE A 83 0.11 -11.62 -5.23
N THR A 84 1.39 -11.35 -4.91
CA THR A 84 2.50 -11.59 -5.85
C THR A 84 2.60 -13.06 -6.23
N THR A 85 2.47 -13.97 -5.27
CA THR A 85 2.46 -15.42 -5.54
C THR A 85 1.30 -15.83 -6.45
N LYS A 86 0.09 -15.27 -6.21
CA LYS A 86 -1.09 -15.54 -7.05
C LYS A 86 -0.90 -14.98 -8.46
N GLU A 87 -0.39 -13.77 -8.60
CA GLU A 87 -0.12 -13.15 -9.90
C GLU A 87 0.88 -13.97 -10.72
N ASP A 88 1.98 -14.41 -10.11
CA ASP A 88 2.95 -15.29 -10.77
C ASP A 88 2.36 -16.63 -11.19
N SER A 89 1.52 -17.23 -10.33
CA SER A 89 0.81 -18.47 -10.65
C SER A 89 -0.18 -18.28 -11.80
N ILE A 90 -0.94 -17.18 -11.80
CA ILE A 90 -1.89 -16.85 -12.87
C ILE A 90 -1.14 -16.64 -14.18
N LYS A 91 -0.03 -15.90 -14.18
CA LYS A 91 0.78 -15.66 -15.36
C LYS A 91 1.34 -16.96 -15.95
N LYS A 92 1.84 -17.86 -15.10
CA LYS A 92 2.29 -19.19 -15.52
C LYS A 92 1.15 -20.02 -16.13
N MET A 93 -0.01 -20.01 -15.49
CA MET A 93 -1.19 -20.73 -15.98
C MET A 93 -1.67 -20.17 -17.33
N LEU A 94 -1.68 -18.85 -17.49
CA LEU A 94 -2.08 -18.19 -18.73
C LEU A 94 -1.14 -18.57 -19.89
N ASN A 95 0.17 -18.45 -19.69
CA ASN A 95 1.16 -18.87 -20.70
C ASN A 95 1.00 -20.34 -21.08
N ARG A 96 0.83 -21.23 -20.09
CA ARG A 96 0.63 -22.66 -20.34
C ARG A 96 -0.67 -22.94 -21.09
N ASN A 97 -1.74 -22.22 -20.77
CA ASN A 97 -3.01 -22.34 -21.48
C ASN A 97 -2.89 -21.86 -22.93
N GLU A 98 -2.18 -20.76 -23.18
CA GLU A 98 -1.91 -20.27 -24.54
C GLU A 98 -1.12 -21.28 -25.37
N GLU A 99 -0.07 -21.87 -24.79
CA GLU A 99 0.74 -22.93 -25.41
C GLU A 99 -0.12 -24.16 -25.75
N VAL A 100 -0.89 -24.66 -24.78
CA VAL A 100 -1.77 -25.82 -24.96
C VAL A 100 -2.85 -25.54 -26.00
N LEU A 101 -3.42 -24.32 -26.03
CA LEU A 101 -4.40 -23.94 -27.04
C LEU A 101 -3.79 -23.89 -28.44
N LYS A 102 -2.57 -23.34 -28.57
CA LYS A 102 -1.85 -23.30 -29.84
C LYS A 102 -1.54 -24.72 -30.34
N GLU A 103 -1.01 -25.57 -29.47
CA GLU A 103 -0.72 -26.97 -29.78
C GLU A 103 -2.00 -27.73 -30.18
N THR A 104 -3.07 -27.57 -29.40
CA THR A 104 -4.36 -28.21 -29.69
C THR A 104 -4.94 -27.76 -31.02
N LYS A 105 -4.87 -26.46 -31.33
CA LYS A 105 -5.30 -25.93 -32.63
C LYS A 105 -4.45 -26.49 -33.77
N SER A 106 -3.13 -26.55 -33.61
CA SER A 106 -2.22 -27.13 -34.59
C SER A 106 -2.53 -28.61 -34.85
N ILE A 107 -2.64 -29.42 -33.80
CA ILE A 107 -2.95 -30.86 -33.91
C ILE A 107 -4.29 -31.09 -34.59
N LYS A 108 -5.32 -30.30 -34.23
CA LYS A 108 -6.64 -30.39 -34.87
C LYS A 108 -6.55 -30.01 -36.35
N MET A 109 -5.88 -28.92 -36.67
CA MET A 109 -5.70 -28.48 -38.06
C MET A 109 -4.91 -29.49 -38.88
N ASP A 110 -3.85 -30.07 -38.33
CA ASP A 110 -3.05 -31.12 -38.99
C ASP A 110 -3.89 -32.36 -39.31
N LYS A 111 -4.75 -32.80 -38.39
CA LYS A 111 -5.66 -33.93 -38.63
C LYS A 111 -6.69 -33.61 -39.71
N ILE A 112 -7.23 -32.39 -39.72
CA ILE A 112 -8.17 -31.92 -40.74
C ILE A 112 -7.45 -31.87 -42.10
N ALA A 113 -6.29 -31.24 -42.17
CA ALA A 113 -5.46 -31.16 -43.37
C ALA A 113 -5.11 -32.56 -43.90
N GLN A 114 -4.72 -33.50 -43.04
CA GLN A 114 -4.48 -34.90 -43.45
C GLN A 114 -5.72 -35.58 -44.03
N THR A 115 -6.91 -35.28 -43.50
CA THR A 115 -8.18 -35.82 -44.01
C THR A 115 -8.45 -35.29 -45.41
N PHE A 116 -8.35 -33.98 -45.62
CA PHE A 116 -8.53 -33.37 -46.94
C PHE A 116 -7.43 -33.73 -47.94
N ALA A 117 -6.19 -33.94 -47.48
CA ALA A 117 -5.08 -34.37 -48.33
C ALA A 117 -5.25 -35.78 -48.91
N LYS A 118 -5.96 -36.66 -48.19
CA LYS A 118 -6.27 -38.03 -48.63
C LYS A 118 -7.62 -38.13 -49.36
N MET A 119 -8.43 -37.08 -49.29
CA MET A 119 -9.73 -37.02 -49.94
C MET A 119 -9.57 -36.83 -51.46
N LYS A 120 -10.53 -37.33 -52.24
CA LYS A 120 -10.57 -37.10 -53.69
C LYS A 120 -10.72 -35.60 -53.97
N ASP A 121 -9.88 -35.06 -54.87
CA ASP A 121 -9.81 -33.62 -55.20
C ASP A 121 -11.19 -32.97 -55.43
N ALA A 122 -12.08 -33.64 -56.18
CA ALA A 122 -13.44 -33.13 -56.46
C ALA A 122 -14.36 -33.11 -55.23
N SER A 123 -14.27 -34.10 -54.35
CA SER A 123 -15.05 -34.13 -53.11
C SER A 123 -14.57 -33.06 -52.13
N ALA A 124 -13.25 -32.89 -52.02
CA ALA A 124 -12.66 -31.82 -51.22
C ALA A 124 -13.07 -30.43 -51.74
N ALA A 125 -13.07 -30.23 -53.06
CA ALA A 125 -13.50 -28.97 -53.67
C ALA A 125 -14.95 -28.63 -53.35
N ASN A 126 -15.86 -29.59 -53.45
CA ASN A 126 -17.28 -29.37 -53.11
C ASN A 126 -17.44 -29.01 -51.62
N ILE A 127 -16.87 -29.81 -50.70
CA ILE A 127 -16.99 -29.57 -49.26
C ILE A 127 -16.41 -28.21 -48.85
N LEU A 128 -15.24 -27.83 -49.39
CA LEU A 128 -14.61 -26.55 -49.09
C LEU A 128 -15.34 -25.35 -49.73
N SER A 129 -16.12 -25.58 -50.79
CA SER A 129 -16.95 -24.53 -51.42
C SER A 129 -18.18 -24.17 -50.58
N ASP A 130 -18.69 -25.16 -49.85
CA ASP A 130 -19.89 -25.04 -49.00
C ASP A 130 -19.56 -24.59 -47.56
N MET A 131 -18.28 -24.62 -47.19
CA MET A 131 -17.75 -24.18 -45.89
C MET A 131 -17.60 -22.66 -45.83
N ASP A 132 -17.49 -22.11 -44.61
CA ASP A 132 -17.06 -20.72 -44.42
C ASP A 132 -15.71 -20.46 -45.13
N PRO A 133 -15.59 -19.39 -45.93
CA PRO A 133 -14.39 -19.12 -46.71
C PRO A 133 -13.10 -19.03 -45.88
N LYS A 134 -13.16 -18.53 -44.63
CA LYS A 134 -11.96 -18.40 -43.78
C LYS A 134 -11.51 -19.75 -43.24
N GLU A 135 -12.45 -20.61 -42.86
CA GLU A 135 -12.14 -21.98 -42.43
C GLU A 135 -11.58 -22.80 -43.59
N ALA A 136 -12.19 -22.68 -44.77
CA ALA A 136 -11.71 -23.34 -45.98
C ALA A 136 -10.29 -22.87 -46.36
N ALA A 137 -10.02 -21.57 -46.30
CA ALA A 137 -8.68 -21.02 -46.53
C ALA A 137 -7.67 -21.53 -45.50
N SER A 138 -8.04 -21.62 -44.21
CA SER A 138 -7.16 -22.16 -43.17
C SER A 138 -6.82 -23.63 -43.36
N ILE A 139 -7.75 -24.44 -43.89
CA ILE A 139 -7.49 -25.83 -44.24
C ILE A 139 -6.56 -25.88 -45.46
N LEU A 140 -6.85 -25.11 -46.50
CA LEU A 140 -6.05 -25.07 -47.72
C LEU A 140 -4.60 -24.61 -47.45
N SER A 141 -4.38 -23.63 -46.57
CA SER A 141 -3.03 -23.17 -46.19
C SER A 141 -2.21 -24.24 -45.49
N SER A 142 -2.86 -25.22 -44.86
CA SER A 142 -2.23 -26.36 -44.19
C SER A 142 -1.95 -27.54 -45.14
N LEU A 143 -2.37 -27.44 -46.41
CA LEU A 143 -2.13 -28.47 -47.44
C LEU A 143 -0.90 -28.16 -48.30
N LYS A 144 -0.36 -29.19 -48.95
CA LYS A 144 0.73 -29.02 -49.93
C LYS A 144 0.24 -28.21 -51.15
N PRO A 145 1.04 -27.30 -51.72
CA PRO A 145 0.63 -26.46 -52.86
C PRO A 145 0.07 -27.24 -54.05
N LYS A 146 0.65 -28.41 -54.34
CA LYS A 146 0.16 -29.31 -55.40
C LYS A 146 -1.27 -29.81 -55.15
N THR A 147 -1.63 -30.11 -53.91
CA THR A 147 -2.98 -30.55 -53.53
C THR A 147 -3.95 -29.39 -53.58
N VAL A 148 -3.57 -28.23 -53.05
CA VAL A 148 -4.36 -26.99 -53.14
C VAL A 148 -4.71 -26.67 -54.59
N GLY A 149 -3.72 -26.65 -55.49
CA GLY A 149 -3.95 -26.37 -56.91
C GLY A 149 -4.92 -27.36 -57.57
N LYS A 150 -4.83 -28.65 -57.24
CA LYS A 150 -5.78 -29.66 -57.73
C LYS A 150 -7.21 -29.43 -57.24
N ILE A 151 -7.38 -29.09 -55.96
CA ILE A 151 -8.68 -28.81 -55.36
C ILE A 151 -9.30 -27.54 -55.99
N LEU A 152 -8.53 -26.45 -56.09
CA LEU A 152 -8.99 -25.19 -56.70
C LEU A 152 -9.39 -25.37 -58.17
N THR A 153 -8.71 -26.24 -58.92
CA THR A 153 -9.06 -26.55 -60.33
C THR A 153 -10.40 -27.29 -60.45
N LYS A 154 -10.88 -27.93 -59.38
CA LYS A 154 -12.16 -28.66 -59.34
C LYS A 154 -13.29 -27.87 -58.68
N MET A 155 -13.01 -26.62 -58.29
CA MET A 155 -13.95 -25.71 -57.63
C MET A 155 -14.58 -24.73 -58.65
N ASP A 156 -15.71 -24.12 -58.29
CA ASP A 156 -16.25 -22.98 -59.05
C ASP A 156 -15.22 -21.83 -59.12
N PRO A 157 -15.01 -21.19 -60.29
CA PRO A 157 -14.00 -20.14 -60.46
C PRO A 157 -14.15 -18.96 -59.50
N LYS A 158 -15.38 -18.57 -59.13
CA LYS A 158 -15.60 -17.46 -58.19
C LYS A 158 -15.18 -17.84 -56.78
N LYS A 159 -15.53 -19.04 -56.34
CA LYS A 159 -15.12 -19.58 -55.05
C LYS A 159 -13.62 -19.82 -54.97
N ALA A 160 -13.02 -20.36 -56.03
CA ALA A 160 -11.57 -20.52 -56.11
C ALA A 160 -10.83 -19.18 -56.02
N SER A 161 -11.33 -18.14 -56.70
CA SER A 161 -10.77 -16.79 -56.62
C SER A 161 -10.89 -16.21 -55.22
N GLU A 162 -12.06 -16.36 -54.56
CA GLU A 162 -12.30 -15.90 -53.19
C GLU A 162 -11.31 -16.52 -52.20
N LEU A 163 -11.15 -17.85 -52.23
CA LEU A 163 -10.21 -18.55 -51.35
C LEU A 163 -8.76 -18.22 -51.67
N THR A 164 -8.41 -18.00 -52.95
CA THR A 164 -7.05 -17.61 -53.33
C THR A 164 -6.68 -16.24 -52.76
N LEU A 165 -7.61 -15.29 -52.74
CA LEU A 165 -7.39 -13.99 -52.11
C LEU A 165 -7.20 -14.12 -50.60
N LEU A 166 -7.95 -15.00 -49.94
CA LEU A 166 -7.78 -15.27 -48.50
C LEU A 166 -6.46 -15.96 -48.18
N LEU A 167 -5.91 -16.76 -49.09
CA LEU A 167 -4.62 -17.42 -48.92
C LEU A 167 -3.42 -16.49 -49.15
N ALA A 168 -3.62 -15.38 -49.87
CA ALA A 168 -2.59 -14.41 -50.17
C ALA A 168 -2.41 -13.34 -49.07
N ASN A 169 -3.38 -13.23 -48.15
CA ASN A 169 -3.40 -12.28 -47.04
C ASN A 169 -3.14 -12.97 -45.70
#